data_AF-A0A2V6F8T8-F1
#
_entry.id   AF-A0A2V6F8T8-F1
#
_cell.length_a   1.000
_cell.length_b   1.000
_cell.length_c   1.000
_cell.angle_alpha   90.00
_cell.angle_beta   90.00
_cell.angle_gamma   90.00
#
_symmetry.space_group_name_H-M   'P 1'
#
loop_
_entity.id
_entity.type
_entity.pdbx_description
1 polymer ?
#
loop_
_entity_poly.entity_id
_entity_poly.type
_entity_poly.pdbx_seq_one_letter_code
_entity_poly.pdbx_strand_id
1 'polypeptide(L)' 'ADEMTQLRWLKPKLIAQVSFTEWTTYGMLRHATFESLRDDKEPHEIVREPQ' A
#
# COMPACT_ATOMS: atom_id res chain seq x y z
N ALA A 1 4.61 4.46 19.90
CA ALA A 1 3.68 5.60 19.93
C ALA A 1 4.36 6.85 19.38
N ASP A 2 5.58 7.16 19.83
CA ASP A 2 6.34 8.36 19.38
C ASP A 2 6.62 8.43 17.87
N GLU A 3 6.74 7.29 17.18
CA GLU A 3 6.97 7.24 15.73
C GLU A 3 5.78 7.78 14.92
N MET A 4 4.54 7.57 15.40
CA MET A 4 3.35 8.06 14.69
C MET A 4 3.27 9.59 14.70
N THR A 5 3.89 10.24 15.68
CA THR A 5 3.95 11.70 15.80
C THR A 5 4.80 12.35 14.71
N GLN A 6 5.74 11.59 14.12
CA GLN A 6 6.58 12.05 13.00
C GLN A 6 5.92 11.80 11.63
N LEU A 7 4.79 11.08 11.58
CA LEU A 7 4.10 10.78 10.33
C LEU A 7 3.20 11.94 9.90
N ARG A 8 3.20 12.21 8.60
CA ARG A 8 2.30 13.18 7.97
C ARG A 8 1.18 12.43 7.27
N TRP A 9 -0.02 12.53 7.80
CA TRP A 9 -1.21 11.97 7.16
C TRP A 9 -1.53 12.72 5.87
N LEU A 10 -1.83 11.96 4.83
CA LEU A 10 -2.20 12.47 3.51
C LEU A 10 -3.61 12.01 3.14
N LYS A 11 -4.24 12.73 2.20
CA LYS A 11 -5.48 12.26 1.59
C LYS A 11 -5.18 11.02 0.73
N PRO A 12 -6.00 9.96 0.78
CA PRO A 12 -5.77 8.73 0.02
C PRO A 12 -6.08 8.92 -1.47
N LYS A 13 -5.13 9.52 -2.19
CA LYS A 13 -5.22 9.83 -3.61
C LYS A 13 -4.14 9.18 -4.47
N LEU A 14 -3.03 8.80 -3.85
CA LEU A 14 -1.88 8.24 -4.55
C LEU A 14 -1.98 6.72 -4.51
N ILE A 15 -1.67 6.10 -5.64
CA ILE A 15 -1.60 4.64 -5.78
C ILE A 15 -0.14 4.28 -5.99
N ALA A 16 0.32 3.25 -5.29
CA ALA A 16 1.65 2.70 -5.44
C ALA A 16 1.55 1.25 -5.92
N GLN A 17 2.42 0.89 -6.85
CA GLN A 17 2.72 -0.50 -7.15
C GLN A 17 3.76 -1.01 -6.17
N VAL A 18 3.50 -2.19 -5.61
CA VAL A 18 4.33 -2.82 -4.59
C VAL A 18 4.49 -4.29 -4.95
N SER A 19 5.72 -4.78 -4.97
CA SER A 19 6.00 -6.22 -5.04
C SER A 19 6.08 -6.81 -3.63
N PHE A 20 5.57 -8.02 -3.43
CA PHE A 20 5.55 -8.67 -2.11
C PHE A 20 5.45 -10.20 -2.27
N THR A 21 5.80 -10.96 -1.22
CA THR A 21 5.83 -12.42 -1.30
C THR A 21 4.49 -13.06 -0.97
N GLU A 22 3.82 -12.58 0.08
CA GLU A 22 2.53 -13.12 0.52
C GLU A 22 1.74 -12.11 1.35
N TRP A 23 0.43 -12.34 1.43
CA TRP A 23 -0.43 -11.73 2.43
C TRP A 23 -0.34 -12.51 3.74
N THR A 24 -0.07 -11.83 4.85
CA THR A 24 -0.11 -12.45 6.17
C THR A 24 -1.56 -12.72 6.61
N THR A 25 -1.73 -13.57 7.62
CA THR A 25 -3.03 -13.84 8.26
C THR A 25 -3.70 -12.59 8.83
N TYR A 26 -2.92 -11.57 9.16
CA TYR A 26 -3.39 -10.27 9.66
C TYR A 26 -3.68 -9.26 8.54
N GLY A 27 -3.57 -9.65 7.26
CA GLY A 27 -3.85 -8.78 6.12
C GLY A 27 -2.74 -7.79 5.78
N MET A 28 -1.49 -8.09 6.16
CA MET A 28 -0.32 -7.26 5.83
C MET A 28 0.48 -7.86 4.68
N LEU A 29 1.23 -7.03 3.95
CA LEU A 29 2.17 -7.48 2.92
C LEU A 29 3.49 -7.93 3.54
N ARG A 30 3.97 -9.13 3.20
CA ARG A 30 5.27 -9.64 3.66
C ARG A 30 6.37 -9.37 2.62
N HIS A 31 7.52 -8.88 3.08
CA HIS A 31 8.66 -8.46 2.25
C HIS A 31 8.26 -7.48 1.12
N ALA A 32 7.45 -6.48 1.47
CA ALA A 32 6.97 -5.47 0.52
C ALA A 32 8.10 -4.55 0.03
N THR A 33 8.18 -4.34 -1.27
CA THR A 33 9.10 -3.40 -1.92
C THR A 33 8.31 -2.43 -2.79
N PHE A 34 8.58 -1.13 -2.63
CA PHE A 34 7.97 -0.10 -3.48
C PHE A 34 8.57 -0.16 -4.88
N GLU A 35 7.72 -0.19 -5.90
CA GLU A 35 8.15 -0.20 -7.30
C GLU A 35 7.98 1.20 -7.92
N SER A 36 6.75 1.70 -7.96
CA SER A 36 6.42 2.96 -8.63
C SER A 36 5.09 3.54 -8.12
N LEU A 37 4.86 4.82 -8.41
CA LEU A 37 3.51 5.39 -8.32
C LEU A 37 2.76 5.10 -9.62
N ARG A 38 1.45 4.90 -9.47
CA ARG A 38 0.51 4.69 -10.57
C ARG A 38 -0.47 5.85 -10.62
N ASP A 39 -0.50 6.52 -11.76
CA ASP A 39 -1.43 7.59 -12.12
C ASP A 39 -2.53 7.09 -13.09
N ASP A 40 -2.41 5.85 -13.55
CA ASP A 40 -3.32 5.24 -14.52
C ASP A 40 -4.56 4.56 -13.90
N LYS A 41 -4.68 4.59 -12.56
CA LYS A 41 -5.79 4.00 -11.80
C LYS A 41 -6.37 4.97 -10.80
N GLU A 42 -7.63 4.78 -10.45
CA GLU A 42 -8.30 5.53 -9.38
C GLU A 42 -8.22 4.79 -8.03
N PRO A 43 -8.07 5.50 -6.89
CA PRO A 43 -7.85 4.87 -5.59
C PRO A 43 -8.95 3.90 -5.17
N HIS A 44 -10.20 4.14 -5.61
CA HIS A 44 -11.34 3.28 -5.29
C HIS A 44 -11.37 1.96 -6.07
N GLU A 45 -10.56 1.83 -7.12
CA GLU A 45 -10.46 0.60 -7.93
C GLU A 45 -9.49 -0.41 -7.30
N ILE A 46 -8.66 0.04 -6.35
CA ILE A 46 -7.66 -0.80 -5.72
C ILE A 46 -8.32 -1.73 -4.72
N VAL A 47 -8.34 -3.01 -5.07
CA VAL A 47 -8.84 -4.11 -4.25
C VAL A 47 -7.74 -5.13 -4.01
N ARG A 48 -7.92 -5.99 -3.01
CA ARG A 48 -7.05 -7.16 -2.85
C ARG A 48 -7.22 -8.07 -4.07
N GLU A 49 -6.15 -8.25 -4.82
CA GLU A 49 -6.17 -9.10 -6.01
C GLU A 49 -6.43 -10.57 -5.60
N PRO A 50 -7.28 -11.29 -6.35
CA PRO A 50 -7.42 -12.73 -6.18
C PRO A 50 -6.09 -13.41 -6.54
N GLN A 51 -5.66 -14.37 -5.72
CA GLN A 51 -4.50 -15.22 -6.02
C GLN A 51 -4.81 -16.23 -7.13
#